data_AF-A0A522ZX94-F1
#
_entry.id   AF-A0A522ZX94-F1
#
_cell.length_a   1.000
_cell.length_b   1.000
_cell.length_c   1.000
_cell.angle_alpha   90.00
_cell.angle_beta   90.00
_cell.angle_gamma   90.00
#
_symmetry.space_group_name_H-M   'P 1'
#
loop_
_entity.id
_entity.type
_entity.pdbx_description
1 polymer ?
#
loop_
_entity_poly.entity_id
_entity_poly.type
_entity_poly.pdbx_seq_one_letter_code
_entity_poly.pdbx_strand_id
1 'polypeptide(L)'
;MGPLDAQMQRLAERHPGTTWEDRGAHGLLVTIPNFPLPNGWNKPSTHVKFLAPQGYPYSRPDCFWADGDLRVQHQPNLPQNAQINPVLPDVTGMVWFSWHLEQWNPNRDDIFSWMGCIRDRLARVV
;
A
#
# COMPACT_ATOMS: atom_id res chain seq x y z
N MET A 1 -18.86 -9.58 13.08
CA MET A 1 -18.00 -8.80 12.18
C MET A 1 -17.05 -8.00 13.04
N GLY A 2 -15.75 -8.30 12.95
CA GLY A 2 -14.73 -7.66 13.78
C GLY A 2 -14.43 -6.22 13.33
N PRO A 3 -13.69 -5.44 14.13
CA PRO A 3 -13.29 -4.07 13.77
C PRO A 3 -12.52 -3.98 12.43
N LEU A 4 -11.70 -5.00 12.12
CA LEU A 4 -10.96 -5.08 10.85
C LEU A 4 -11.90 -5.29 9.66
N ASP A 5 -12.88 -6.20 9.76
CA ASP A 5 -13.86 -6.45 8.69
C ASP A 5 -14.63 -5.17 8.35
N ALA A 6 -15.02 -4.38 9.36
CA ALA A 6 -15.70 -3.10 9.18
C ALA A 6 -14.81 -2.03 8.53
N GLN A 7 -13.50 -2.08 8.74
CA GLN A 7 -12.56 -1.24 8.01
C GLN A 7 -12.39 -1.70 6.56
N MET A 8 -12.28 -3.01 6.32
CA MET A 8 -12.13 -3.57 4.97
C MET A 8 -13.37 -3.32 4.11
N GLN A 9 -14.57 -3.43 4.68
CA GLN A 9 -15.79 -3.10 3.97
C GLN A 9 -15.83 -1.62 3.59
N ARG A 10 -15.55 -0.70 4.53
CA ARG A 10 -15.48 0.74 4.23
C ARG A 10 -14.40 1.05 3.19
N LEU A 11 -13.31 0.29 3.20
CA LEU A 11 -12.25 0.41 2.22
C LEU A 11 -12.75 0.02 0.82
N ALA A 12 -13.46 -1.10 0.69
CA ALA A 12 -14.07 -1.55 -0.56
C ALA A 12 -15.16 -0.60 -1.08
N GLU A 13 -15.94 0.00 -0.19
CA GLU A 13 -16.94 1.03 -0.54
C GLU A 13 -16.27 2.27 -1.15
N ARG A 14 -15.13 2.69 -0.60
CA ARG A 14 -14.38 3.85 -1.08
C ARG A 14 -13.52 3.56 -2.30
N HIS A 15 -13.03 2.34 -2.42
CA HIS A 15 -12.16 1.87 -3.49
C HIS A 15 -12.76 0.58 -4.09
N PRO A 16 -13.71 0.70 -5.04
CA PRO A 16 -14.34 -0.45 -5.66
C PRO A 16 -13.30 -1.41 -6.27
N GLY A 17 -13.45 -2.70 -5.96
CA GLY A 17 -12.53 -3.74 -6.40
C GLY A 17 -11.37 -4.00 -5.44
N THR A 18 -11.31 -3.34 -4.28
CA THR A 18 -10.40 -3.75 -3.21
C THR A 18 -10.65 -5.20 -2.81
N THR A 19 -9.58 -5.97 -2.72
CA THR A 19 -9.58 -7.36 -2.21
C THR A 19 -8.64 -7.47 -1.03
N TRP A 20 -8.89 -8.46 -0.17
CA TRP A 20 -8.00 -8.82 0.91
C TRP A 20 -7.94 -10.34 1.08
N GLU A 21 -6.75 -10.85 1.36
CA GLU A 21 -6.49 -12.27 1.53
C GLU A 21 -5.72 -12.52 2.82
N ASP A 22 -6.19 -13.44 3.65
CA ASP A 22 -5.51 -13.86 4.88
C ASP A 22 -4.30 -14.74 4.53
N ARG A 23 -3.12 -14.31 4.97
CA ARG A 23 -1.83 -15.00 4.79
C ARG A 23 -1.33 -15.60 6.11
N GLY A 24 -2.22 -15.83 7.07
CA GLY A 24 -1.93 -16.44 8.36
C GLY A 24 -0.92 -15.61 9.16
N ALA A 25 0.27 -16.17 9.41
CA ALA A 25 1.31 -15.51 10.19
C ALA A 25 1.81 -14.19 9.56
N HIS A 26 1.65 -14.00 8.24
CA HIS A 26 2.03 -12.76 7.57
C HIS A 26 0.98 -11.65 7.67
N GLY A 27 -0.22 -11.95 8.19
CA GLY A 27 -1.34 -11.02 8.27
C GLY A 27 -2.18 -10.99 6.99
N LEU A 28 -2.87 -9.87 6.75
CA LEU A 28 -3.80 -9.69 5.65
C LEU A 28 -3.13 -8.94 4.50
N LEU A 29 -3.05 -9.57 3.32
CA LEU A 29 -2.61 -8.90 2.10
C LEU A 29 -3.79 -8.12 1.51
N VAL A 30 -3.70 -6.79 1.52
CA VAL A 30 -4.72 -5.90 0.97
C VAL A 30 -4.27 -5.42 -0.40
N THR A 31 -5.16 -5.51 -1.40
CA THR A 31 -4.96 -5.01 -2.76
C THR A 31 -6.00 -3.95 -3.07
N ILE A 32 -5.55 -2.75 -3.43
CA ILE A 32 -6.38 -1.60 -3.81
C ILE A 32 -6.12 -1.29 -5.29
N PRO A 33 -7.09 -1.53 -6.19
CA PRO A 33 -6.95 -1.14 -7.59
C PRO A 33 -7.14 0.37 -7.77
N ASN A 34 -6.60 0.90 -8.88
CA ASN A 34 -6.83 2.28 -9.31
C ASN A 34 -6.56 3.34 -8.23
N PHE A 35 -5.53 3.13 -7.40
CA PHE A 35 -5.12 4.10 -6.41
C PHE A 35 -4.61 5.36 -7.14
N PRO A 36 -5.21 6.54 -6.91
CA PRO A 36 -4.89 7.74 -7.67
C PRO A 36 -3.48 8.23 -7.35
N LEU A 37 -2.74 8.58 -8.40
CA LEU A 37 -1.39 9.11 -8.30
C LEU A 37 -1.41 10.65 -8.47
N PRO A 38 -0.53 11.39 -7.77
CA PRO A 38 -0.35 12.81 -8.03
C PRO A 38 0.25 13.06 -9.42
N ASN A 39 0.20 14.30 -9.90
CA ASN A 39 0.92 14.68 -11.11
C ASN A 39 2.43 14.44 -10.93
N GLY A 40 3.12 14.06 -12.01
CA GLY A 40 4.54 13.73 -11.96
C GLY A 40 4.86 12.23 -11.98
N TRP A 41 3.85 11.37 -12.01
CA TRP A 41 4.01 9.94 -12.32
C TRP A 41 3.74 9.66 -13.80
N ASN A 42 4.26 8.54 -14.33
CA ASN A 42 4.02 8.10 -15.71
C ASN A 42 2.59 7.57 -15.96
N LYS A 43 1.78 7.45 -14.91
CA LYS A 43 0.41 6.95 -14.93
C LYS A 43 -0.48 7.76 -13.99
N PRO A 44 -1.80 7.87 -14.28
CA PRO A 44 -2.74 8.56 -13.39
C PRO A 44 -3.12 7.73 -12.14
N SER A 45 -2.90 6.42 -12.17
CA SER A 45 -3.20 5.52 -11.06
C SER A 45 -2.32 4.26 -11.09
N THR A 46 -2.25 3.55 -9.97
CA THR A 46 -1.55 2.26 -9.83
C THR A 46 -2.37 1.30 -8.98
N HIS A 47 -2.11 0.00 -9.07
CA HIS A 47 -2.48 -0.89 -7.97
C HIS A 47 -1.57 -0.60 -6.77
N VAL A 48 -2.15 -0.60 -5.57
CA VAL A 48 -1.40 -0.57 -4.32
C VAL A 48 -1.65 -1.88 -3.60
N LYS A 49 -0.59 -2.56 -3.18
CA LYS A 49 -0.68 -3.71 -2.27
C LYS A 49 0.09 -3.42 -1.00
N PHE A 50 -0.41 -3.86 0.15
CA PHE A 50 0.32 -3.80 1.41
C PHE A 50 -0.15 -4.91 2.37
N LEU A 51 0.67 -5.19 3.37
CA LEU A 51 0.31 -6.13 4.44
C LEU A 51 -0.22 -5.35 5.65
N ALA A 52 -1.42 -5.71 6.11
CA ALA A 52 -1.83 -5.44 7.48
C ALA A 52 -1.31 -6.61 8.33
N PRO A 53 -0.24 -6.42 9.13
CA PRO A 53 0.46 -7.54 9.76
C PRO A 53 -0.39 -8.24 10.81
N GLN A 54 0.02 -9.44 11.20
CA GLN A 54 -0.56 -10.12 12.35
C GLN A 54 -0.47 -9.23 13.60
N GLY A 55 -1.60 -9.08 14.31
CA GLY A 55 -1.70 -8.18 15.47
C GLY A 55 -2.07 -6.74 15.13
N TYR A 56 -2.37 -6.43 13.87
CA TYR A 56 -3.00 -5.16 13.49
C TYR A 56 -4.29 -4.92 14.31
N PRO A 57 -4.54 -3.70 14.83
CA PRO A 57 -3.78 -2.47 14.60
C PRO A 57 -2.58 -2.25 15.54
N TYR A 58 -2.34 -3.10 16.54
CA TYR A 58 -1.19 -2.94 17.45
C TYR A 58 0.15 -3.14 16.72
N SER A 59 0.18 -4.06 15.76
CA SER A 59 1.25 -4.17 14.77
C SER A 59 0.96 -3.21 13.61
N ARG A 60 1.85 -2.23 13.41
CA ARG A 60 1.69 -1.22 12.36
C ARG A 60 1.97 -1.80 10.96
N PRO A 61 1.23 -1.40 9.91
CA PRO A 61 1.61 -1.67 8.53
C PRO A 61 2.99 -1.10 8.23
N ASP A 62 3.69 -1.75 7.30
CA ASP A 62 5.02 -1.34 6.87
C ASP A 62 5.20 -1.67 5.39
N CYS A 63 5.80 -0.73 4.66
CA CYS A 63 6.08 -0.82 3.23
C CYS A 63 4.84 -1.10 2.35
N PHE A 64 4.98 -0.90 1.05
CA PHE A 64 3.90 -1.22 0.11
C PHE A 64 4.46 -1.52 -1.28
N TRP A 65 3.62 -2.09 -2.13
CA TRP A 65 3.91 -2.38 -3.53
C TRP A 65 3.02 -1.56 -4.45
N ALA A 66 3.58 -1.20 -5.61
CA ALA A 66 2.87 -0.58 -6.72
C ALA A 66 3.18 -1.31 -8.04
N ASP A 67 2.50 -0.95 -9.12
CA ASP A 67 2.69 -1.58 -10.44
C ASP A 67 4.19 -1.56 -10.85
N GLY A 68 4.67 -2.67 -11.45
CA GLY A 68 6.09 -2.89 -11.75
C GLY A 68 6.73 -1.84 -12.68
N ASP A 69 5.91 -1.25 -13.53
CA ASP A 69 6.26 -0.23 -14.51
C ASP A 69 5.97 1.21 -14.03
N LEU A 70 5.62 1.39 -12.75
CA LEU A 70 5.43 2.71 -12.17
C LEU A 70 6.77 3.47 -12.08
N ARG A 71 6.82 4.67 -12.65
CA ARG A 71 8.02 5.53 -12.69
C ARG A 71 7.63 6.99 -12.48
N VAL A 72 8.55 7.79 -11.94
CA VAL A 72 8.45 9.24 -11.98
C VAL A 72 8.52 9.68 -13.44
N GLN A 73 7.65 10.62 -13.82
CA GLN A 73 7.54 11.11 -15.18
C GLN A 73 8.89 11.64 -15.66
N HIS A 74 9.26 11.32 -16.90
CA HIS A 74 10.54 11.69 -17.52
C HIS A 74 11.78 11.09 -16.85
N GLN A 75 11.63 10.18 -15.87
CA GLN A 75 12.74 9.47 -15.25
C GLN A 75 12.62 7.95 -15.55
N PRO A 76 13.63 7.33 -16.19
CA PRO A 76 13.59 5.90 -16.48
C PRO A 76 13.90 5.04 -15.24
N ASN A 77 14.54 5.64 -14.23
CA ASN A 77 15.02 4.96 -13.04
C ASN A 77 13.89 4.69 -12.04
N LEU A 78 14.10 3.71 -11.16
CA LEU A 78 13.18 3.45 -10.07
C LEU A 78 13.08 4.66 -9.13
N PRO A 79 11.91 4.88 -8.53
CA PRO A 79 11.74 5.90 -7.50
C PRO A 79 12.68 5.72 -6.31
N GLN A 80 12.91 6.80 -5.55
CA GLN A 80 13.75 6.73 -4.35
C GLN A 80 13.16 5.75 -3.30
N ASN A 81 14.03 4.97 -2.66
CA ASN A 81 13.69 3.91 -1.71
C ASN A 81 12.73 2.87 -2.30
N ALA A 82 12.81 2.64 -3.62
CA ALA A 82 12.07 1.62 -4.30
C ALA A 82 13.00 0.57 -4.93
N GLN A 83 12.58 -0.68 -4.91
CA GLN A 83 13.24 -1.77 -5.65
C GLN A 83 12.19 -2.69 -6.26
N ILE A 84 12.52 -3.42 -7.32
CA ILE A 84 11.65 -4.48 -7.82
C ILE A 84 11.72 -5.65 -6.84
N ASN A 85 10.57 -6.05 -6.29
CA ASN A 85 10.55 -7.16 -5.34
C ASN A 85 10.63 -8.51 -6.07
N PRO A 86 11.61 -9.37 -5.75
CA PRO A 86 11.72 -10.67 -6.38
C PRO A 86 10.96 -11.80 -5.65
N VAL A 87 10.45 -11.59 -4.42
CA VAL A 87 10.29 -12.73 -3.48
C VAL A 87 8.85 -13.24 -3.27
N LEU A 88 7.84 -12.38 -3.26
CA LEU A 88 6.47 -12.80 -2.93
C LEU A 88 5.66 -13.01 -4.22
N PRO A 89 5.14 -14.22 -4.53
CA PRO A 89 4.50 -14.56 -5.80
C PRO A 89 3.45 -13.55 -6.29
N ASP A 90 2.63 -13.02 -5.37
CA ASP A 90 1.54 -12.09 -5.69
C ASP A 90 1.97 -10.64 -5.93
N VAL A 91 3.22 -10.29 -5.58
CA VAL A 91 3.84 -8.99 -5.80
C VAL A 91 5.16 -9.13 -6.58
N THR A 92 5.42 -10.29 -7.17
CA THR A 92 6.62 -10.52 -7.97
C THR A 92 6.62 -9.55 -9.15
N GLY A 93 7.72 -8.81 -9.30
CA GLY A 93 7.85 -7.82 -10.36
C GLY A 93 7.18 -6.47 -10.06
N MET A 94 6.48 -6.33 -8.93
CA MET A 94 5.96 -5.04 -8.47
C MET A 94 7.08 -4.16 -7.89
N VAL A 95 6.90 -2.85 -7.97
CA VAL A 95 7.78 -1.88 -7.32
C VAL A 95 7.47 -1.87 -5.83
N TRP A 96 8.41 -2.33 -5.01
CA TRP A 96 8.33 -2.24 -3.55
C TRP A 96 8.92 -0.93 -3.07
N PHE A 97 8.14 -0.20 -2.28
CA PHE A 97 8.56 1.00 -1.58
C PHE A 97 8.88 0.66 -0.13
N SER A 98 10.14 0.82 0.26
CA SER A 98 10.56 0.74 1.64
C SER A 98 10.17 2.03 2.35
N TRP A 99 9.13 1.97 3.19
CA TRP A 99 8.64 3.13 3.93
C TRP A 99 8.15 2.73 5.31
N HIS A 100 8.93 3.12 6.31
CA HIS A 100 8.67 2.82 7.72
C HIS A 100 7.98 4.01 8.39
N LEU A 101 6.82 3.75 9.00
CA LEU A 101 6.13 4.75 9.79
C LEU A 101 6.94 5.14 11.03
N GLU A 102 7.13 6.44 11.25
CA GLU A 102 7.73 6.94 12.50
C GLU A 102 6.75 6.84 13.68
N GLN A 103 5.48 7.15 13.43
CA GLN A 103 4.43 7.15 14.45
C GLN A 103 3.21 6.35 13.98
N TRP A 104 2.67 5.56 14.90
CA TRP A 104 1.41 4.83 14.74
C TRP A 104 0.78 4.63 16.12
N ASN A 105 -0.48 4.99 16.27
CA ASN A 105 -1.24 4.82 17.49
C ASN A 105 -2.45 3.91 17.21
N PRO A 106 -2.47 2.66 17.71
CA PRO A 106 -3.55 1.70 17.44
C PRO A 106 -4.93 2.13 17.96
N ASN A 107 -5.00 3.12 18.84
CA ASN A 107 -6.25 3.67 19.35
C ASN A 107 -6.82 4.82 18.49
N ARG A 108 -6.05 5.31 17.50
CA ARG A 108 -6.40 6.46 16.65
C ARG A 108 -6.25 6.15 15.17
N ASP A 109 -5.16 5.49 14.81
CA ASP A 109 -4.75 5.26 13.44
C ASP A 109 -5.28 3.92 12.93
N ASP A 110 -5.67 3.91 11.67
CA ASP A 110 -6.40 2.82 11.02
C ASP A 110 -5.95 2.65 9.55
N ILE A 111 -6.62 1.77 8.81
CA ILE A 111 -6.21 1.47 7.42
C ILE A 111 -6.21 2.73 6.55
N PHE A 112 -7.12 3.67 6.80
CA PHE A 112 -7.20 4.93 6.06
C PHE A 112 -6.07 5.88 6.42
N SER A 113 -5.63 5.85 7.68
CA SER A 113 -4.42 6.55 8.12
C SER A 113 -3.20 6.05 7.35
N TRP A 114 -3.07 4.73 7.20
CA TRP A 114 -1.99 4.14 6.39
C TRP A 114 -2.08 4.51 4.90
N MET A 115 -3.27 4.51 4.32
CA MET A 115 -3.47 4.98 2.94
C MET A 115 -3.08 6.45 2.76
N GLY A 116 -3.35 7.28 3.77
CA GLY A 116 -2.87 8.66 3.81
C GLY A 116 -1.35 8.73 3.71
N CYS A 117 -0.64 7.91 4.50
CA CYS A 117 0.82 7.81 4.44
C CYS A 117 1.34 7.33 3.08
N ILE A 118 0.69 6.36 2.44
CA ILE A 118 1.06 5.90 1.09
C ILE A 118 0.90 7.05 0.08
N ARG A 119 -0.22 7.76 0.11
CA ARG A 119 -0.47 8.92 -0.77
C ARG A 119 0.58 10.00 -0.56
N ASP A 120 0.87 10.34 0.69
CA ASP A 120 1.87 11.35 1.04
C ASP A 120 3.27 10.93 0.60
N ARG A 121 3.61 9.65 0.73
CA ARG A 121 4.87 9.11 0.21
C ARG A 121 4.95 9.26 -1.30
N LEU A 122 3.92 8.84 -2.04
CA LEU A 122 3.88 8.95 -3.51
C LEU A 122 3.92 10.41 -3.98
N ALA A 123 3.43 11.36 -3.18
CA ALA A 123 3.53 12.79 -3.46
C ALA A 123 4.90 13.41 -3.17
N ARG A 124 5.69 12.84 -2.24
CA ARG A 124 7.04 13.35 -1.90
C ARG A 124 8.14 12.88 -2.86
N VAL A 125 7.84 11.90 -3.68
CA VAL A 125 8.80 11.25 -4.58
C VAL A 125 8.90 11.95 -5.94
N VAL A 126 7.85 12.69 -6.32
CA VAL A 126 7.78 13.45 -7.58
C VAL A 126 8.34 14.86 -7.45
#